data_AF-Q6QW50-F1
#
_entry.id   AF-Q6QW50-F1
#
_cell.length_a   1.000
_cell.length_b   1.000
_cell.length_c   1.000
_cell.angle_alpha   90.00
_cell.angle_beta   90.00
_cell.angle_gamma   90.00
#
_symmetry.space_group_name_H-M   'P 1'
#
loop_
_entity.id
_entity.type
_entity.pdbx_description
1 polymer ?
#
loop_
_entity_poly.entity_id
_entity_poly.type
_entity_poly.pdbx_seq_one_letter_code
_entity_poly.pdbx_strand_id
1 'polypeptide(L)'
;MPNVTSLPAKPQNRQLTVAAKPSPTPWLAAWQPAEEVPVPIETVRQAITEHEASLEPADMRVVIVELDKVCAVHGTPAGWDGMVDDYLEAFDGVPFDLVKVACKHARLDLKFFPKPAELRAPIRDELNARRDTLRRLRTAEMKAKPAKHQPEPPRERTPEELAAVAAAKEAALQALSAGPVKAMPAERDDLKPQRDDSTAAARRRVAEGLAGFRKVERTAQPWGDSQ
;
A
#
# COMPACT_ATOMS: atom_id res chain seq x y z
N MET A 1 16.59 -56.74 0.32
CA MET A 1 15.54 -55.71 0.17
C MET A 1 15.90 -54.56 1.10
N PRO A 2 16.39 -53.41 0.59
CA PRO A 2 16.79 -52.30 1.45
C PRO A 2 15.57 -51.64 2.12
N ASN A 3 15.66 -51.51 3.44
CA ASN A 3 14.65 -50.94 4.31
C ASN A 3 14.62 -49.42 4.09
N VAL A 4 13.62 -48.90 3.38
CA VAL A 4 13.46 -47.46 3.14
C VAL A 4 12.97 -46.81 4.43
N THR A 5 13.90 -46.23 5.19
CA THR A 5 13.58 -45.43 6.38
C THR A 5 12.80 -44.20 5.91
N SER A 6 11.49 -44.17 6.17
CA SER A 6 10.68 -43.00 5.85
C SER A 6 11.12 -41.82 6.72
N LEU A 7 11.46 -40.71 6.08
CA LEU A 7 11.77 -39.47 6.79
C LEU A 7 10.52 -38.99 7.53
N PRO A 8 10.64 -38.53 8.79
CA PRO A 8 9.51 -37.98 9.52
C PRO A 8 8.93 -36.80 8.75
N ALA A 9 7.60 -36.82 8.57
CA ALA A 9 6.88 -35.74 7.92
C ALA A 9 7.22 -34.40 8.59
N LYS A 10 7.57 -33.39 7.77
CA LYS A 10 7.81 -32.03 8.26
C LYS A 10 6.62 -31.60 9.13
N PRO A 11 6.85 -31.00 10.31
CA PRO A 11 5.76 -30.52 11.14
C PRO A 11 4.91 -29.57 10.30
N GLN A 12 3.64 -29.93 10.10
CA GLN A 12 2.68 -29.06 9.45
C GLN A 12 2.61 -27.77 10.26
N ASN A 13 2.94 -26.65 9.62
CA ASN A 13 2.75 -25.31 10.17
C ASN A 13 1.31 -25.22 10.68
N ARG A 14 1.15 -25.28 12.01
CA ARG A 14 -0.14 -25.20 12.66
C ARG A 14 -0.55 -23.74 12.57
N GLN A 15 -1.23 -23.39 11.46
CA GLN A 15 -1.74 -22.04 11.27
C GLN A 15 -2.62 -21.71 12.48
N LEU A 16 -2.23 -20.69 13.24
CA LEU A 16 -3.07 -20.17 14.30
C LEU A 16 -4.33 -19.62 13.66
N THR A 17 -5.40 -20.40 13.73
CA THR A 17 -6.74 -19.90 13.49
C THR A 17 -7.06 -18.95 14.64
N VAL A 18 -6.77 -17.66 14.41
CA VAL A 18 -7.40 -16.59 15.18
C VAL A 18 -8.89 -16.89 15.10
N ALA A 19 -9.56 -16.99 16.25
CA ALA A 19 -10.99 -17.25 16.29
C ALA A 19 -11.68 -16.20 15.43
N ALA A 20 -12.03 -16.60 14.20
CA ALA A 20 -12.50 -15.68 13.18
C ALA A 20 -13.82 -15.13 13.69
N LYS A 21 -13.81 -13.88 14.16
CA LYS A 21 -15.07 -13.19 14.39
C LYS A 21 -15.82 -13.24 13.06
N PRO A 22 -17.06 -13.74 13.03
CA PRO A 22 -17.82 -13.81 11.79
C PRO A 22 -17.81 -12.42 11.15
N SER A 23 -17.36 -12.36 9.89
CA SER A 23 -17.28 -11.10 9.16
C SER A 23 -18.65 -10.41 9.22
N PRO A 24 -18.71 -9.11 9.55
CA PRO A 24 -19.97 -8.38 9.62
C PRO A 24 -20.67 -8.27 8.26
N THR A 25 -20.02 -8.70 7.17
CA THR A 25 -20.50 -8.59 5.80
C THR A 25 -20.63 -9.95 5.11
N PRO A 26 -21.57 -10.83 5.51
CA PRO A 26 -21.76 -12.14 4.88
C PRO A 26 -22.14 -12.01 3.40
N TRP A 27 -22.86 -10.95 3.01
CA TRP A 27 -23.21 -10.66 1.62
C TRP A 27 -21.98 -10.43 0.74
N LEU A 28 -20.91 -9.85 1.30
CA LEU A 28 -19.68 -9.58 0.55
C LEU A 28 -18.96 -10.88 0.17
N ALA A 29 -19.10 -11.95 0.95
CA ALA A 29 -18.48 -13.23 0.62
C ALA A 29 -19.02 -13.81 -0.70
N ALA A 30 -20.31 -13.66 -0.95
CA ALA A 30 -20.98 -14.16 -2.16
C ALA A 30 -20.97 -13.15 -3.32
N TRP A 31 -20.86 -11.85 -3.05
CA TRP A 31 -20.98 -10.79 -4.05
C TRP A 31 -19.78 -10.70 -5.01
N GLN A 32 -20.06 -10.52 -6.30
CA GLN A 32 -19.05 -10.28 -7.34
C GLN A 32 -19.10 -8.85 -7.90
N PRO A 33 -17.95 -8.26 -8.31
CA PRO A 33 -17.92 -6.88 -8.84
C PRO A 33 -18.76 -6.60 -10.10
N ALA A 34 -19.16 -7.65 -10.83
CA ALA A 34 -20.01 -7.55 -12.01
C ALA A 34 -21.51 -7.45 -11.66
N GLU A 35 -21.89 -7.82 -10.44
CA GLU A 35 -23.26 -7.88 -9.97
C GLU A 35 -23.69 -6.56 -9.32
N GLU A 36 -25.00 -6.31 -9.30
CA GLU A 36 -25.58 -5.23 -8.51
C GLU A 36 -25.36 -5.50 -7.01
N VAL A 37 -25.13 -4.44 -6.24
CA VAL A 37 -24.88 -4.55 -4.81
C VAL A 37 -26.20 -4.86 -4.10
N PRO A 38 -26.32 -5.97 -3.36
CA PRO A 38 -27.60 -6.43 -2.81
C PRO A 38 -28.04 -5.68 -1.53
N VAL A 39 -27.29 -4.65 -1.13
CA VAL A 39 -27.51 -3.87 0.09
C VAL A 39 -27.48 -2.37 -0.21
N PRO A 40 -28.18 -1.54 0.59
CA PRO A 40 -28.11 -0.08 0.47
C PRO A 40 -26.68 0.46 0.64
N ILE A 41 -26.39 1.60 0.00
CA ILE A 41 -25.07 2.23 0.04
C ILE A 41 -24.65 2.63 1.46
N GLU A 42 -25.62 2.97 2.33
CA GLU A 42 -25.40 3.30 3.73
C GLU A 42 -24.81 2.11 4.49
N THR A 43 -25.34 0.90 4.25
CA THR A 43 -24.82 -0.35 4.84
C THR A 43 -23.40 -0.63 4.37
N VAL A 44 -23.10 -0.40 3.09
CA VAL A 44 -21.73 -0.54 2.55
C VAL A 44 -20.78 0.44 3.24
N ARG A 45 -21.19 1.70 3.41
CA ARG A 45 -20.38 2.74 4.08
C ARG A 45 -20.14 2.43 5.55
N GLN A 46 -21.15 1.94 6.27
CA GLN A 46 -20.98 1.51 7.64
C GLN A 46 -19.95 0.38 7.74
N ALA A 47 -20.07 -0.64 6.88
CA ALA A 47 -19.11 -1.75 6.84
C ALA A 47 -17.68 -1.28 6.51
N ILE A 48 -17.52 -0.28 5.63
CA ILE A 48 -16.23 0.35 5.35
C ILE A 48 -15.64 0.94 6.63
N THR A 49 -16.39 1.77 7.36
CA THR A 49 -15.92 2.42 8.59
C THR A 49 -15.51 1.39 9.65
N GLU A 50 -16.30 0.32 9.82
CA GLU A 50 -15.98 -0.76 10.76
C GLU A 50 -14.69 -1.50 10.37
N HIS A 51 -14.50 -1.77 9.07
CA HIS A 51 -13.28 -2.41 8.57
C HIS A 51 -12.05 -1.50 8.63
N GLU A 52 -12.21 -0.19 8.42
CA GLU A 52 -11.13 0.79 8.57
C GLU A 52 -10.65 0.87 10.03
N ALA A 53 -11.57 0.89 10.99
CA ALA A 53 -11.23 0.82 12.41
C ALA A 53 -10.47 -0.48 12.76
N SER A 54 -10.80 -1.60 12.11
CA SER A 54 -10.08 -2.88 12.30
C SER A 54 -8.66 -2.91 11.72
N LEU A 55 -8.31 -1.93 10.89
CA LEU A 55 -7.01 -1.76 10.24
C LEU A 55 -6.21 -0.60 10.84
N GLU A 56 -6.72 0.04 11.89
CA GLU A 56 -6.03 1.12 12.59
C GLU A 56 -4.70 0.60 13.18
N PRO A 57 -3.55 1.22 12.86
CA PRO A 57 -2.26 0.80 13.37
C PRO A 57 -2.19 0.85 14.89
N ALA A 58 -1.48 -0.10 15.49
CA ALA A 58 -1.20 -0.07 16.93
C ALA A 58 -0.34 1.14 17.31
N ASP A 59 -0.58 1.73 18.49
CA ASP A 59 0.37 2.66 19.09
C ASP A 59 1.68 1.91 19.40
N MET A 60 2.80 2.45 18.93
CA MET A 60 4.15 1.92 19.12
C MET A 60 4.48 1.65 20.58
N ARG A 61 3.97 2.47 21.51
CA ARG A 61 4.15 2.25 22.96
C ARG A 61 3.57 0.92 23.41
N VAL A 62 2.42 0.54 22.85
CA VAL A 62 1.74 -0.71 23.17
C VAL A 62 2.44 -1.90 22.49
N VAL A 63 2.98 -1.70 21.29
CA VAL A 63 3.83 -2.70 20.61
C VAL A 63 5.06 -3.04 21.46
N ILE A 64 5.76 -2.03 21.99
CA ILE A 64 6.90 -2.21 22.88
C ILE A 64 6.52 -3.05 24.10
N VAL A 65 5.37 -2.78 24.72
CA VAL A 65 4.87 -3.58 25.87
C VAL A 65 4.62 -5.05 25.48
N GLU A 66 4.13 -5.35 24.28
CA GLU A 66 3.96 -6.73 23.85
C GLU A 66 5.29 -7.42 23.51
N LEU A 67 6.26 -6.68 22.93
CA LEU A 67 7.62 -7.16 22.68
C LEU A 67 8.39 -7.45 23.97
N ASP A 68 8.23 -6.60 24.99
CA ASP A 68 8.83 -6.81 26.30
C ASP A 68 8.39 -8.13 26.93
N LYS A 69 7.11 -8.49 26.76
CA LYS A 69 6.61 -9.82 27.18
C LYS A 69 7.24 -10.97 26.39
N VAL A 70 7.66 -10.76 25.14
CA VAL A 70 8.42 -11.77 24.37
C VAL A 70 9.84 -11.89 24.93
N CYS A 71 10.48 -10.76 25.22
CA CYS A 71 11.79 -10.71 25.89
C CYS A 71 11.77 -11.39 27.27
N ALA A 72 10.69 -11.24 28.03
CA ALA A 72 10.54 -11.91 29.32
C ALA A 72 10.54 -13.45 29.23
N VAL A 73 10.12 -14.02 28.10
CA VAL A 73 10.09 -15.48 27.88
C VAL A 73 11.41 -16.00 27.32
N HIS A 74 11.98 -15.29 26.34
CA HIS A 74 13.15 -15.75 25.59
C HIS A 74 14.49 -15.17 26.08
N GLY A 75 14.44 -14.21 27.00
CA GLY A 75 15.56 -13.35 27.35
C GLY A 75 15.75 -12.21 26.34
N THR A 76 16.48 -11.17 26.76
CA THR A 76 16.85 -10.06 25.89
C THR A 76 18.05 -10.44 25.03
N PRO A 77 17.96 -10.37 23.69
CA PRO A 77 19.08 -10.69 22.82
C PRO A 77 20.22 -9.68 22.97
N ALA A 78 21.45 -10.12 22.70
CA ALA A 78 22.61 -9.24 22.72
C ALA A 78 22.50 -8.15 21.63
N GLY A 79 22.73 -6.89 22.01
CA GLY A 79 22.59 -5.76 21.09
C GLY A 79 21.14 -5.35 20.80
N TRP A 80 20.19 -5.72 21.68
CA TRP A 80 18.77 -5.39 21.54
C TRP A 80 18.51 -3.94 21.17
N ASP A 81 19.15 -2.98 21.84
CA ASP A 81 18.98 -1.54 21.61
C ASP A 81 19.21 -1.13 20.15
N GLY A 82 20.13 -1.81 19.44
CA GLY A 82 20.40 -1.56 18.02
C GLY A 82 19.48 -2.30 17.05
N MET A 83 18.69 -3.25 17.54
CA MET A 83 17.75 -4.05 16.74
C MET A 83 16.29 -3.66 16.98
N VAL A 84 15.96 -2.97 18.08
CA VAL A 84 14.57 -2.63 18.44
C VAL A 84 13.82 -1.98 17.28
N ASP A 85 14.48 -1.06 16.58
CA ASP A 85 13.87 -0.34 15.46
C ASP A 85 13.43 -1.28 14.33
N ASP A 86 14.19 -2.33 14.01
CA ASP A 86 13.80 -3.34 13.01
C ASP A 86 12.53 -4.10 13.44
N TYR A 87 12.36 -4.33 14.74
CA TYR A 87 11.16 -4.99 15.28
C TYR A 87 9.96 -4.04 15.28
N LEU A 88 10.16 -2.75 15.55
CA LEU A 88 9.10 -1.75 15.47
C LEU A 88 8.66 -1.53 14.03
N GLU A 89 9.59 -1.45 13.08
CA GLU A 89 9.29 -1.37 11.64
C GLU A 89 8.50 -2.61 11.16
N ALA A 90 8.82 -3.79 11.71
CA ALA A 90 8.06 -5.01 11.42
C ALA A 90 6.61 -4.97 11.98
N PHE A 91 6.26 -4.05 12.86
CA PHE A 91 4.88 -3.83 13.30
C PHE A 91 4.27 -2.53 12.77
N ASP A 92 5.00 -1.80 11.92
CA ASP A 92 4.46 -0.59 11.31
C ASP A 92 3.22 -0.91 10.45
N GLY A 93 2.17 -0.11 10.64
CA GLY A 93 0.86 -0.31 10.02
C GLY A 93 0.12 -1.60 10.42
N VAL A 94 0.52 -2.28 11.50
CA VAL A 94 -0.13 -3.50 11.98
C VAL A 94 -1.13 -3.18 13.11
N PRO A 95 -2.39 -3.64 13.00
CA PRO A 95 -3.38 -3.48 14.07
C PRO A 95 -3.01 -4.18 15.38
N PHE A 96 -3.40 -3.59 16.50
CA PHE A 96 -3.00 -4.07 17.84
C PHE A 96 -3.45 -5.50 18.15
N ASP A 97 -4.62 -5.90 17.68
CA ASP A 97 -5.12 -7.27 17.86
C ASP A 97 -4.21 -8.29 17.16
N LEU A 98 -3.69 -7.96 15.96
CA LEU A 98 -2.74 -8.80 15.25
C LEU A 98 -1.36 -8.80 15.91
N VAL A 99 -0.88 -7.66 16.42
CA VAL A 99 0.37 -7.61 17.21
C VAL A 99 0.30 -8.58 18.39
N LYS A 100 -0.82 -8.58 19.13
CA LYS A 100 -1.05 -9.53 20.23
C LYS A 100 -1.00 -10.99 19.78
N VAL A 101 -1.58 -11.31 18.63
CA VAL A 101 -1.54 -12.68 18.08
C VAL A 101 -0.11 -13.07 17.72
N ALA A 102 0.63 -12.21 17.02
CA ALA A 102 2.02 -12.44 16.64
C ALA A 102 2.93 -12.65 17.86
N CYS A 103 2.87 -11.75 18.85
CA CYS A 103 3.67 -11.87 20.06
C CYS A 103 3.26 -13.09 20.90
N LYS A 104 1.97 -13.44 20.94
CA LYS A 104 1.49 -14.67 21.61
C LYS A 104 2.04 -15.92 20.93
N HIS A 105 1.98 -16.01 19.60
CA HIS A 105 2.59 -17.10 18.82
C HIS A 105 4.08 -17.25 19.15
N ALA A 106 4.82 -16.14 19.14
CA ALA A 106 6.24 -16.17 19.43
C ALA A 106 6.58 -16.69 20.84
N ARG A 107 5.75 -16.38 21.84
CA ARG A 107 5.95 -16.89 23.22
C ARG A 107 5.61 -18.37 23.37
N LEU A 108 4.65 -18.88 22.60
CA LEU A 108 4.13 -20.24 22.79
C LEU A 108 4.77 -21.28 21.87
N ASP A 109 5.10 -20.89 20.64
CA ASP A 109 5.41 -21.86 19.57
C ASP A 109 6.88 -21.81 19.14
N LEU A 110 7.59 -20.72 19.40
CA LEU A 110 9.00 -20.57 19.00
C LEU A 110 9.93 -21.00 20.14
N LYS A 111 11.03 -21.66 19.78
CA LYS A 111 12.07 -22.12 20.73
C LYS A 111 13.11 -21.05 21.04
N PHE A 112 13.35 -20.14 20.11
CA PHE A 112 14.36 -19.09 20.19
C PHE A 112 13.70 -17.72 20.03
N PHE A 113 14.43 -16.66 20.39
CA PHE A 113 13.98 -15.30 20.17
C PHE A 113 13.62 -15.08 18.68
N PRO A 114 12.39 -14.62 18.38
CA PRO A 114 11.90 -14.55 17.01
C PRO A 114 12.65 -13.52 16.18
N LYS A 115 12.84 -13.79 14.89
CA LYS A 115 13.22 -12.74 13.92
C LYS A 115 12.00 -11.86 13.59
N PRO A 116 12.19 -10.59 13.15
CA PRO A 116 11.06 -9.74 12.77
C PRO A 116 10.14 -10.37 11.70
N ALA A 117 10.72 -11.10 10.74
CA ALA A 117 9.96 -11.83 9.72
C ALA A 117 9.08 -12.95 10.30
N GLU A 118 9.53 -13.63 11.37
CA GLU A 118 8.78 -14.70 12.04
C GLU A 118 7.61 -14.14 12.85
N LEU A 119 7.72 -12.91 13.36
CA LEU A 119 6.61 -12.19 13.99
C LEU A 119 5.54 -11.78 12.98
N ARG A 120 5.93 -11.37 11.77
CA ARG A 120 4.97 -11.03 10.71
C ARG A 120 4.31 -12.24 10.05
N ALA A 121 5.01 -13.37 9.96
CA ALA A 121 4.51 -14.57 9.29
C ALA A 121 3.09 -15.00 9.70
N PRO A 122 2.74 -15.16 11.00
CA PRO A 122 1.42 -15.64 11.41
C PRO A 122 0.28 -14.65 11.16
N ILE A 123 0.58 -13.36 10.98
CA ILE A 123 -0.44 -12.30 10.84
C ILE A 123 -0.57 -11.78 9.41
N ARG A 124 0.33 -12.16 8.51
CA ARG A 124 0.39 -11.66 7.13
C ARG A 124 -0.89 -11.97 6.36
N ASP A 125 -1.35 -13.21 6.43
CA ASP A 125 -2.51 -13.66 5.65
C ASP A 125 -3.79 -12.97 6.13
N GLU A 126 -3.98 -12.86 7.44
CA GLU A 126 -5.11 -12.17 8.06
C GLU A 126 -5.12 -10.67 7.71
N LEU A 127 -3.97 -10.01 7.79
CA LEU A 127 -3.84 -8.59 7.45
C LEU A 127 -4.12 -8.33 5.97
N ASN A 128 -3.66 -9.22 5.08
CA ASN A 128 -4.01 -9.18 3.66
C ASN A 128 -5.50 -9.40 3.43
N ALA A 129 -6.12 -10.37 4.12
CA ALA A 129 -7.55 -10.64 4.01
C ALA A 129 -8.41 -9.45 4.44
N ARG A 130 -8.02 -8.72 5.51
CA ARG A 130 -8.69 -7.48 5.92
C ARG A 130 -8.56 -6.38 4.86
N ARG A 131 -7.36 -6.19 4.31
CA ARG A 131 -7.12 -5.21 3.24
C ARG A 131 -7.93 -5.55 1.98
N ASP A 132 -8.01 -6.82 1.62
CA ASP A 132 -8.79 -7.30 0.47
C ASP A 132 -10.28 -7.05 0.67
N THR A 133 -10.77 -7.32 1.87
CA THR A 133 -12.16 -7.05 2.25
C THR A 133 -12.49 -5.57 2.10
N LEU A 134 -11.62 -4.68 2.61
CA LEU A 134 -11.79 -3.24 2.46
C LEU A 134 -11.77 -2.82 0.98
N ARG A 135 -10.85 -3.36 0.17
CA ARG A 135 -10.81 -3.11 -1.29
C ARG A 135 -12.11 -3.52 -1.99
N ARG A 136 -12.66 -4.68 -1.64
CA ARG A 136 -13.95 -5.16 -2.17
C ARG A 136 -15.11 -4.26 -1.73
N LEU A 137 -15.15 -3.84 -0.47
CA LEU A 137 -16.17 -2.90 0.03
C LEU A 137 -16.12 -1.55 -0.68
N ARG A 138 -14.93 -1.00 -0.92
CA ARG A 138 -14.76 0.25 -1.70
C ARG A 138 -15.23 0.09 -3.14
N THR A 139 -15.01 -1.10 -3.73
CA THR A 139 -15.54 -1.43 -5.06
C THR A 139 -17.06 -1.48 -5.06
N ALA A 140 -17.67 -2.11 -4.05
CA ALA A 140 -19.12 -2.13 -3.87
C ALA A 140 -19.69 -0.72 -3.68
N GLU A 141 -19.02 0.15 -2.91
CA GLU A 141 -19.44 1.55 -2.74
C GLU A 141 -19.46 2.31 -4.07
N MET A 142 -18.44 2.12 -4.92
CA MET A 142 -18.42 2.74 -6.25
C MET A 142 -19.55 2.25 -7.15
N LYS A 143 -19.92 0.97 -7.06
CA LYS A 143 -21.00 0.36 -7.85
C LYS A 143 -22.39 0.75 -7.33
N ALA A 144 -22.54 0.91 -6.03
CA ALA A 144 -23.79 1.32 -5.38
C ALA A 144 -24.09 2.83 -5.57
N LYS A 145 -23.09 3.65 -5.95
CA LYS A 145 -23.34 5.06 -6.26
C LYS A 145 -24.26 5.13 -7.48
N PRO A 146 -25.40 5.84 -7.39
CA PRO A 146 -26.25 6.04 -8.55
C PRO A 146 -25.40 6.68 -9.64
N ALA A 147 -25.49 6.16 -10.87
CA ALA A 147 -24.82 6.73 -12.02
C ALA A 147 -25.18 8.22 -12.05
N LYS A 148 -24.23 9.08 -11.69
CA LYS A 148 -24.43 10.53 -11.72
C LYS A 148 -24.87 10.85 -13.14
N HIS A 149 -26.12 11.29 -13.27
CA HIS A 149 -26.71 11.89 -14.47
C HIS A 149 -26.06 11.38 -15.77
N GLN A 150 -26.61 10.32 -16.37
CA GLN A 150 -26.37 10.14 -17.80
C GLN A 150 -26.71 11.49 -18.45
N PRO A 151 -25.77 12.14 -19.18
CA PRO A 151 -26.09 13.37 -19.87
C PRO A 151 -27.32 13.06 -20.71
N GLU A 152 -28.36 13.91 -20.60
CA GLU A 152 -29.57 13.75 -21.41
C GLU A 152 -29.11 13.48 -22.86
N PRO A 153 -29.70 12.49 -23.54
CA PRO A 153 -29.36 12.22 -24.93
C PRO A 153 -29.42 13.55 -25.69
N PRO A 154 -28.46 13.83 -26.60
CA PRO A 154 -28.37 15.14 -27.26
C PRO A 154 -29.76 15.51 -27.78
N ARG A 155 -30.37 16.55 -27.21
CA ARG A 155 -31.62 17.09 -27.76
C ARG A 155 -31.35 17.36 -29.24
N GLU A 156 -32.19 16.81 -30.11
CA GLU A 156 -32.19 17.17 -31.51
C GLU A 156 -32.39 18.69 -31.56
N ARG A 157 -31.31 19.41 -31.90
CA ARG A 157 -31.34 20.87 -31.97
C ARG A 157 -32.31 21.25 -33.05
N THR A 158 -33.22 22.17 -32.75
CA THR A 158 -34.15 22.66 -33.77
C THR A 158 -33.37 23.37 -34.88
N PRO A 159 -33.93 23.48 -36.10
CA PRO A 159 -33.29 24.23 -37.19
C PRO A 159 -32.96 25.68 -36.79
N GLU A 160 -33.80 26.30 -35.96
CA GLU A 160 -33.59 27.65 -35.44
C GLU A 160 -32.40 27.73 -34.47
N GLU A 161 -32.24 26.74 -33.58
CA GLU A 161 -31.07 26.67 -32.69
C GLU A 161 -29.77 26.43 -33.46
N LEU A 162 -29.80 25.61 -34.50
CA LEU A 162 -28.64 25.40 -35.37
C LEU A 162 -28.24 26.68 -36.10
N ALA A 163 -29.22 27.44 -36.60
CA ALA A 163 -28.98 28.75 -37.22
C ALA A 163 -28.42 29.76 -36.20
N ALA A 164 -28.94 29.79 -34.97
CA ALA A 164 -28.45 30.67 -33.91
C ALA A 164 -26.99 30.33 -33.51
N VAL A 165 -26.65 29.04 -33.41
CA VAL A 165 -25.29 28.58 -33.12
C VAL A 165 -24.34 28.90 -34.28
N ALA A 166 -24.78 28.73 -35.52
CA ALA A 166 -24.00 29.08 -36.70
C ALA A 166 -23.72 30.59 -36.76
N ALA A 167 -24.74 31.42 -36.53
CA ALA A 167 -24.60 32.88 -36.48
C ALA A 167 -23.68 33.32 -35.34
N ALA A 168 -23.79 32.71 -34.15
CA ALA A 168 -22.89 32.98 -33.04
C ALA A 168 -21.43 32.59 -33.35
N LYS A 169 -21.23 31.49 -34.07
CA LYS A 169 -19.91 31.04 -34.50
C LYS A 169 -19.29 31.98 -35.55
N GLU A 170 -20.08 32.44 -36.52
CA GLU A 170 -19.64 33.44 -37.49
C GLU A 170 -19.31 34.78 -36.82
N ALA A 171 -20.16 35.26 -35.90
CA ALA A 171 -19.89 36.47 -35.14
C ALA A 171 -18.60 36.36 -34.31
N ALA A 172 -18.36 35.19 -33.69
CA ALA A 172 -17.12 34.94 -32.96
C ALA A 172 -15.88 34.93 -33.88
N LEU A 173 -15.97 34.31 -35.06
CA LEU A 173 -14.90 34.30 -36.06
C LEU A 173 -14.62 35.70 -36.63
N GLN A 174 -15.66 36.50 -36.85
CA GLN A 174 -15.51 37.90 -37.24
C GLN A 174 -14.87 38.75 -36.13
N ALA A 175 -15.27 38.55 -34.87
CA ALA A 175 -14.65 39.24 -33.74
C ALA A 175 -13.17 38.84 -33.56
N LEU A 176 -12.84 37.56 -33.76
CA LEU A 176 -11.46 37.06 -33.72
C LEU A 176 -10.59 37.60 -34.86
N SER A 177 -11.17 37.81 -36.06
CA SER A 177 -10.45 38.36 -37.21
C SER A 177 -10.37 39.88 -37.23
N ALA A 178 -11.31 40.59 -36.57
CA ALA A 178 -11.33 42.04 -36.46
C ALA A 178 -10.61 42.58 -35.21
N GLY A 179 -10.26 41.72 -34.24
CA GLY A 179 -9.46 42.11 -33.08
C GLY A 179 -8.06 42.58 -33.49
N PRO A 180 -7.49 43.63 -32.86
CA PRO A 180 -6.14 44.06 -33.16
C PRO A 180 -5.19 42.89 -32.88
N VAL A 181 -4.51 42.41 -33.91
CA VAL A 181 -3.42 41.44 -33.78
C VAL A 181 -2.37 42.11 -32.91
N LYS A 182 -2.41 41.84 -31.60
CA LYS A 182 -1.34 42.22 -30.68
C LYS A 182 -0.10 41.55 -31.24
N ALA A 183 0.78 42.34 -31.85
CA ALA A 183 1.99 41.85 -32.49
C ALA A 183 2.67 40.89 -31.51
N MET A 184 2.79 39.61 -31.91
CA MET A 184 3.53 38.66 -31.10
C MET A 184 4.92 39.26 -30.89
N PRO A 185 5.41 39.39 -29.64
CA PRO A 185 6.76 39.84 -29.41
C PRO A 185 7.70 38.91 -30.19
N ALA A 186 8.52 39.51 -31.06
CA ALA A 186 9.42 38.79 -31.95
C ALA A 186 10.48 37.96 -31.20
N GLU A 187 10.65 38.22 -29.91
CA GLU A 187 11.55 37.50 -29.02
C GLU A 187 10.75 36.91 -27.85
N ARG A 188 10.47 35.61 -27.95
CA ARG A 188 10.08 34.78 -26.81
C ARG A 188 11.35 34.44 -26.02
N ASP A 189 11.67 35.27 -25.03
CA ASP A 189 12.82 35.10 -24.13
C ASP A 189 12.73 33.79 -23.30
N ASP A 190 11.55 33.17 -23.28
CA ASP A 190 11.22 31.86 -22.70
C ASP A 190 11.76 30.66 -23.51
N LEU A 191 12.30 30.86 -24.72
CA LEU A 191 12.87 29.81 -25.57
C LEU A 191 14.41 29.79 -25.59
N LYS A 192 15.10 30.63 -24.82
CA LYS A 192 16.53 30.40 -24.60
C LYS A 192 16.67 29.08 -23.84
N PRO A 193 17.39 28.08 -24.38
CA PRO A 193 17.68 26.87 -23.62
C PRO A 193 18.48 27.33 -22.40
N GLN A 194 17.82 27.37 -21.25
CA GLN A 194 18.45 27.55 -19.97
C GLN A 194 19.47 26.41 -19.91
N ARG A 195 20.74 26.74 -20.13
CA ARG A 195 21.84 25.78 -20.10
C ARG A 195 21.74 25.12 -18.73
N ASP A 196 21.22 23.90 -18.73
CA ASP A 196 20.96 23.11 -17.55
C ASP A 196 22.31 22.68 -16.95
N ASP A 197 22.95 23.60 -16.25
CA ASP A 197 23.99 23.31 -15.25
C ASP A 197 23.44 22.34 -14.19
N SER A 198 22.11 22.21 -14.10
CA SER A 198 21.39 21.21 -13.31
C SER A 198 21.78 19.78 -13.68
N THR A 199 22.02 19.46 -14.96
CA THR A 199 22.35 18.09 -15.37
C THR A 199 23.80 17.75 -15.04
N ALA A 200 24.71 18.71 -15.16
CA ALA A 200 26.11 18.55 -14.76
C ALA A 200 26.24 18.44 -13.23
N ALA A 201 25.51 19.28 -12.48
CA ALA A 201 25.46 19.22 -11.03
C ALA A 201 24.82 17.92 -10.50
N ALA A 202 23.74 17.45 -11.15
CA ALA A 202 23.11 16.17 -10.81
C ALA A 202 24.06 14.99 -11.06
N ARG A 203 24.80 14.99 -12.18
CA ARG A 203 25.81 13.95 -12.47
C ARG A 203 26.96 13.96 -11.46
N ARG A 204 27.40 15.14 -10.98
CA ARG A 204 28.40 15.24 -9.90
C ARG A 204 27.89 14.66 -8.58
N ARG A 205 26.66 14.99 -8.15
CA ARG A 205 26.08 14.45 -6.91
C ARG A 205 25.93 12.94 -6.94
N VAL A 206 25.52 12.38 -8.08
CA VAL A 206 25.40 10.92 -8.25
C VAL A 206 26.78 10.23 -8.21
N ALA A 207 27.79 10.83 -8.82
CA ALA A 207 29.16 10.29 -8.79
C ALA A 207 29.76 10.33 -7.38
N GLU A 208 29.55 11.41 -6.62
CA GLU A 208 29.99 11.53 -5.22
C GLU A 208 29.28 10.53 -4.31
N GLY A 209 27.97 10.34 -4.48
CA GLY A 209 27.22 9.33 -3.73
C GLY A 209 27.71 7.91 -3.95
N LEU A 210 28.03 7.54 -5.20
CA LEU A 210 28.51 6.19 -5.55
C LEU A 210 29.95 5.91 -5.09
N ALA A 211 30.78 6.94 -4.93
CA ALA A 211 32.15 6.78 -4.44
C ALA A 211 32.21 6.30 -2.98
N GLY A 212 31.22 6.67 -2.16
CA GLY A 212 31.11 6.21 -0.77
C GLY A 212 30.78 4.72 -0.63
N PHE A 213 30.01 4.15 -1.57
CA PHE A 213 29.57 2.75 -1.52
C PHE A 213 30.61 1.72 -2.00
N ARG A 214 31.68 2.14 -2.69
CA ARG A 214 32.72 1.21 -3.21
C ARG A 214 33.88 0.96 -2.24
N LYS A 215 33.93 1.61 -1.08
CA LYS A 215 34.92 1.34 -0.03
C LYS A 215 34.34 0.47 1.10
N VAL A 216 33.79 -0.69 0.76
CA VAL A 216 33.77 -1.82 1.68
C VAL A 216 34.85 -2.77 1.17
N GLU A 217 36.08 -2.48 1.57
CA GLU A 217 37.20 -3.39 1.36
C GLU A 217 36.85 -4.72 2.01
N ARG A 218 36.82 -5.77 1.18
CA ARG A 218 36.95 -7.15 1.63
C ARG A 218 38.27 -7.26 2.39
N THR A 219 38.24 -7.10 3.70
CA THR A 219 39.23 -7.72 4.59
C THR A 219 38.99 -9.22 4.54
N ALA A 220 39.53 -9.84 3.49
CA ALA A 220 39.72 -11.28 3.42
C ALA A 220 40.67 -11.66 4.55
N GLN A 221 40.12 -12.16 5.64
CA GLN A 221 40.87 -12.77 6.73
C GLN A 221 41.34 -14.14 6.20
N PRO A 222 42.65 -14.36 6.02
CA PRO A 222 43.15 -15.68 5.62
C PRO A 222 42.86 -16.65 6.76
N TRP A 223 42.19 -17.76 6.43
CA TRP A 223 42.01 -18.88 7.32
C TRP A 223 43.40 -19.40 7.69
N GLY A 224 43.81 -19.16 8.93
CA GLY A 224 45.00 -19.77 9.49
C GLY A 224 44.75 -21.26 9.66
N ASP A 225 45.55 -22.05 8.96
CA ASP A 225 45.74 -23.47 9.25
C ASP A 225 46.34 -23.59 10.65
N SER A 226 45.60 -24.20 11.57
CA SER A 226 46.16 -24.74 12.81
C SER A 226 46.33 -26.25 12.64
N GLN A 227 47.60 -26.67 12.59
CA GLN A 227 48.03 -28.03 12.89
C GLN A 227 47.85 -28.35 14.37
#